data_AF-A0A3D0V647-F1
#
_entry.id   AF-A0A3D0V647-F1
#
_cell.length_a   1.000
_cell.length_b   1.000
_cell.length_c   1.000
_cell.angle_alpha   90.00
_cell.angle_beta   90.00
_cell.angle_gamma   90.00
#
_symmetry.space_group_name_H-M   'P 1'
#
loop_
_entity.id
_entity.type
_entity.pdbx_description
1 polymer ?
#
loop_
_entity_poly.entity_id
_entity_poly.type
_entity_poly.pdbx_seq_one_letter_code
_entity_poly.pdbx_strand_id
1 'polypeptide(L)' 'MALSDVRIAEFQQILKEEFGLEIERADASAIANGLTGYFDLLARLNHQMKNDYDKANTRTDN' A
#
# COMPACT_ATOMS: atom_id res chain seq x y z
N MET A 1 -1.08 -4.58 6.04
CA MET A 1 -0.68 -4.26 7.43
C MET A 1 -1.69 -3.25 7.99
N ALA A 2 -2.09 -3.31 9.27
CA ALA A 2 -3.04 -2.33 9.81
C ALA A 2 -2.33 -1.03 10.20
N LEU A 3 -2.89 0.12 9.82
CA LEU A 3 -2.33 1.44 10.16
C LEU A 3 -2.59 1.81 11.62
N SER A 4 -1.66 2.56 12.21
CA SER A 4 -1.85 3.12 13.55
C SER A 4 -2.82 4.30 13.54
N ASP A 5 -3.43 4.58 14.69
CA ASP A 5 -4.37 5.69 14.87
C ASP A 5 -3.77 7.05 14.51
N VAL A 6 -2.48 7.26 14.81
CA VAL A 6 -1.77 8.49 14.45
C VAL A 6 -1.72 8.68 12.94
N ARG A 7 -1.45 7.60 12.19
CA ARG A 7 -1.41 7.66 10.72
C ARG A 7 -2.78 7.89 10.11
N ILE A 8 -3.84 7.35 10.73
CA ILE A 8 -5.21 7.60 10.28
C ILE A 8 -5.60 9.07 10.51
N ALA A 9 -5.20 9.66 11.64
CA ALA A 9 -5.44 11.08 11.92
C ALA A 9 -4.67 11.99 10.94
N GLU A 10 -3.38 11.69 10.68
CA GLU A 10 -2.60 12.41 9.67
C GLU A 10 -3.22 12.29 8.27
N PHE A 11 -3.65 11.09 7.87
CA PHE A 11 -4.32 10.87 6.59
C PHE A 11 -5.62 11.68 6.47
N GLN A 12 -6.44 11.69 7.53
CA GLN A 12 -7.66 12.50 7.59
C GLN A 12 -7.35 14.00 7.47
N GLN A 13 -6.29 14.48 8.11
CA GLN A 13 -5.87 15.87 8.04
C GLN A 13 -5.41 16.25 6.62
N ILE A 14 -4.62 15.41 5.95
CA ILE A 14 -4.18 15.63 4.56
C ILE A 14 -5.39 15.71 3.62
N LEU A 15 -6.37 14.81 3.77
CA LEU A 15 -7.60 14.84 2.96
C LEU A 15 -8.38 16.14 3.14
N LYS A 16 -8.42 16.68 4.37
CA LYS A 16 -9.07 17.95 4.64
C LYS A 16 -8.29 19.14 4.06
N GLU A 17 -6.98 19.18 4.24
CA GLU A 17 -6.15 20.32 3.87
C GLU A 17 -5.88 20.41 2.36
N GLU A 18 -5.56 19.28 1.72
CA GLU A 18 -5.16 19.28 0.31
C GLU A 18 -6.35 19.08 -0.64
N PHE A 19 -7.40 18.38 -0.19
CA PHE A 19 -8.54 18.01 -1.02
C PHE A 19 -9.87 18.60 -0.57
N GLY A 20 -9.92 19.29 0.58
CA GLY A 20 -11.15 19.84 1.13
C GLY A 20 -12.17 18.78 1.56
N LEU A 21 -11.73 17.53 1.75
CA LEU A 21 -12.59 16.40 2.08
C LEU A 21 -12.59 16.16 3.58
N GLU A 22 -13.68 16.55 4.23
CA GLU A 22 -13.92 16.27 5.64
C GLU A 22 -14.71 14.96 5.77
N ILE A 23 -14.02 13.91 6.18
CA ILE A 23 -14.58 12.56 6.34
C ILE A 23 -14.52 12.12 7.80
N GLU A 24 -15.36 11.17 8.19
CA GLU A 24 -15.29 10.58 9.52
C GLU A 24 -14.04 9.70 9.68
N ARG A 25 -13.56 9.56 10.92
CA ARG A 25 -12.37 8.74 11.22
C ARG A 25 -12.55 7.28 10.82
N ALA A 26 -13.77 6.75 10.90
CA ALA A 26 -14.07 5.38 10.48
C ALA A 26 -13.83 5.21 8.97
N ASP A 27 -14.26 6.18 8.16
CA ASP A 27 -14.04 6.17 6.71
C ASP A 27 -12.57 6.36 6.36
N ALA A 28 -11.89 7.29 7.04
CA ALA A 28 -10.46 7.51 6.89
C ALA A 28 -9.67 6.22 7.17
N SER A 29 -10.05 5.48 8.22
CA SER A 29 -9.46 4.19 8.57
C SER A 29 -9.71 3.14 7.48
N ALA A 30 -10.94 3.02 7.00
CA ALA A 30 -11.28 2.05 5.97
C ALA A 30 -10.51 2.29 4.66
N ILE A 31 -10.44 3.56 4.22
CA ILE A 31 -9.73 3.96 3.01
C ILE A 31 -8.23 3.70 3.15
N ALA A 32 -7.62 4.18 4.24
CA ALA A 32 -6.18 4.08 4.42
C ALA A 32 -5.72 2.62 4.54
N ASN A 33 -6.46 1.78 5.29
CA ASN A 33 -6.16 0.35 5.39
C ASN A 33 -6.35 -0.36 4.04
N GLY A 34 -7.37 0.02 3.26
CA GLY A 34 -7.58 -0.50 1.91
C GLY A 34 -6.41 -0.17 0.97
N LEU A 35 -5.97 1.09 0.93
CA LEU A 35 -4.81 1.54 0.15
C LEU A 35 -3.54 0.77 0.50
N THR A 36 -3.27 0.62 1.80
CA THR A 36 -2.10 -0.13 2.28
C THR A 36 -2.13 -1.58 1.82
N GLY A 37 -3.32 -2.21 1.80
CA GLY A 37 -3.50 -3.57 1.26
C GLY A 37 -3.17 -3.68 -0.23
N TYR A 38 -3.56 -2.69 -1.04
CA TYR A 38 -3.20 -2.66 -2.46
C TYR A 38 -1.70 -2.46 -2.67
N PHE A 39 -1.04 -1.59 -1.89
CA PHE A 39 0.42 -1.44 -1.97
C PHE A 39 1.17 -2.70 -1.52
N ASP A 40 0.71 -3.37 -0.46
CA ASP A 40 1.24 -4.67 -0.03
C ASP A 40 1.15 -5.72 -1.16
N LEU A 41 0.03 -5.76 -1.87
CA LEU A 41 -0.17 -6.66 -3.01
C LEU A 41 0.79 -6.32 -4.17
N LEU A 42 0.91 -5.05 -4.53
CA LEU A 42 1.84 -4.61 -5.59
C LEU A 42 3.29 -4.96 -5.24
N ALA A 43 3.70 -4.76 -3.99
CA ALA A 43 5.03 -5.14 -3.53
C ALA A 43 5.28 -6.65 -3.66
N ARG A 44 4.30 -7.49 -3.32
CA ARG A 44 4.39 -8.94 -3.49
C ARG A 44 4.52 -9.35 -4.95
N LEU A 45 3.71 -8.77 -5.83
CA LEU A 45 3.75 -9.05 -7.28
C LEU A 45 5.12 -8.67 -7.86
N ASN A 46 5.63 -7.49 -7.53
CA ASN A 46 6.95 -7.05 -7.97
C ASN A 46 8.06 -7.99 -7.50
N HIS A 47 8.00 -8.44 -6.25
CA HIS A 47 8.96 -9.40 -5.70
C HIS A 47 8.88 -10.76 -6.42
N GLN A 48 7.68 -11.25 -6.74
CA GLN A 48 7.50 -12.48 -7.51
C GLN A 48 8.09 -12.35 -8.91
N MET A 49 7.77 -11.29 -9.64
CA MET A 49 8.29 -11.03 -10.99
C MET A 49 9.82 -10.98 -11.01
N LYS A 50 10.44 -10.35 -10.00
CA LYS A 50 11.90 -10.30 -9.88
C LYS A 50 12.52 -11.68 -9.67
N ASN A 51 11.95 -12.48 -8.76
CA ASN A 51 12.44 -13.84 -8.51
C ASN A 51 12.26 -14.77 -9.71
N ASP A 52 11.18 -14.61 -10.47
CA ASP A 52 10.94 -15.39 -11.68
C ASP A 52 11.95 -15.04 -12.79
N TYR A 53 12.33 -13.76 -12.89
CA TYR A 53 13.41 -13.31 -13.78
C TYR A 53 14.77 -13.90 -13.38
N ASP A 54 15.11 -13.87 -12.08
CA ASP A 54 16.37 -14.41 -11.57
C ASP A 54 16.45 -15.93 -11.77
N LYS A 55 15.34 -16.67 -11.60
CA LYS A 55 15.27 -18.11 -11.86
C LYS A 55 15.40 -18.46 -13.35
N ALA A 56 14.83 -17.65 -14.24
CA ALA A 56 14.96 -17.86 -15.68
C ALA A 56 16.40 -17.69 -16.15
N ASN A 57 17.13 -16.71 -15.60
CA ASN A 57 18.51 -16.43 -15.97
C ASN A 57 19.48 -17.56 -15.54
N THR A 58 19.26 -18.19 -14.37
CA THR A 58 20.11 -19.30 -13.87
C THR A 58 19.93 -20.65 -14.59
N ARG A 59 18.94 -20.80 -15.48
CA ARG A 59 18.72 -22.04 -16.26
C ARG A 59 19.40 -22.05 -17.62
N THR A 60 19.98 -20.93 -18.04
CA THR A 60 20.65 -20.79 -19.34
C THR A 60 22.17 -21.04 -19.28
N ASP A 61 22.73 -21.20 -18.08
CA ASP A 61 24.16 -21.41 -17.83
C ASP A 61 24.51 -22.84 -17.42
N ASN A 62 23.75 -23.87 -17.87
CA ASN A 62 24.07 -25.27 -17.59
C ASN A 62 23.80 -26.21 -18.78
#